data_AF-A0A1D1Z1V8-F1
#
_entry.id   AF-A0A1D1Z1V8-F1
#
_cell.length_a   1.000
_cell.length_b   1.000
_cell.length_c   1.000
_cell.angle_alpha   90.00
_cell.angle_beta   90.00
_cell.angle_gamma   90.00
#
_symmetry.space_group_name_H-M   'P 1'
#
loop_
_entity.id
_entity.type
_entity.pdbx_description
1 polymer ?
#
loop_
_entity_poly.entity_id
_entity_poly.type
_entity_poly.pdbx_seq_one_letter_code
_entity_poly.pdbx_strand_id
1 'polypeptide(L)'
;YLDLGRAKIKYLPNSLCSLYKLQTLKLKGCDELSILPRGMSNLINLHYLEAKPKLVSDIVRIGKLNYLQNLEVFSVSEENKNKLGDLKNMNELRGKLCIKNLHVVGTREEAIEARLRNKCHLEILKLKWAADRDVDQVDNQL
;
A
#
# COMPACT_ATOMS: atom_id res chain seq x y z
N TYR A 1 8.99 -10.98 -13.62
CA TYR A 1 7.52 -10.93 -13.76
C TYR A 1 6.95 -12.20 -13.14
N LEU A 2 5.87 -12.12 -12.37
CA LEU A 2 5.18 -13.28 -11.80
C LEU A 2 3.67 -13.00 -11.80
N ASP A 3 2.91 -13.92 -12.39
CA ASP A 3 1.46 -13.85 -12.47
C ASP A 3 0.86 -15.11 -11.86
N LEU A 4 0.10 -14.94 -10.78
CA LEU A 4 -0.62 -15.99 -10.08
C LEU A 4 -2.12 -15.68 -10.08
N GLY A 5 -2.59 -14.80 -10.96
CA GLY A 5 -3.99 -14.39 -11.01
C GLY A 5 -4.93 -15.59 -11.10
N ARG A 6 -6.03 -15.55 -10.35
CA ARG A 6 -7.06 -16.61 -10.25
C ARG A 6 -6.54 -17.95 -9.73
N ALA A 7 -5.32 -18.03 -9.21
CA ALA A 7 -4.83 -19.24 -8.57
C ALA A 7 -5.57 -19.48 -7.25
N LYS A 8 -5.89 -20.74 -6.96
CA LYS A 8 -6.50 -21.18 -5.70
C LYS A 8 -5.43 -21.32 -4.60
N ILE A 9 -4.76 -20.21 -4.31
CA ILE A 9 -3.69 -20.14 -3.30
C ILE A 9 -4.21 -19.47 -2.03
N LYS A 10 -3.94 -20.09 -0.89
CA LYS A 10 -4.25 -19.53 0.44
C LYS A 10 -3.10 -18.69 1.01
N TYR A 11 -1.87 -19.05 0.65
CA TYR A 11 -0.65 -18.43 1.15
C TYR A 11 0.41 -18.35 0.05
N LEU A 12 1.26 -17.33 0.14
CA LEU A 12 2.49 -17.23 -0.64
C LEU A 12 3.69 -17.54 0.28
N PRO A 13 4.71 -18.29 -0.20
CA PRO A 13 5.87 -18.57 0.61
C PRO A 13 6.70 -17.29 0.84
N ASN A 14 7.35 -17.18 2.00
CA ASN A 14 8.25 -16.05 2.29
C ASN A 14 9.44 -15.96 1.32
N SER A 15 9.83 -17.06 0.67
CA SER A 15 10.87 -17.07 -0.37
C SER A 15 10.50 -16.24 -1.60
N LEU A 16 9.21 -15.95 -1.84
CA LEU A 16 8.78 -15.01 -2.88
C LEU A 16 9.41 -13.62 -2.66
N CYS A 17 9.60 -13.22 -1.40
CA CYS A 17 10.19 -11.93 -1.04
C CYS A 17 11.71 -11.86 -1.30
N SER A 18 12.35 -12.97 -1.66
CA SER A 18 13.75 -13.00 -2.10
C SER A 18 13.90 -12.64 -3.59
N LEU A 19 12.79 -12.51 -4.32
CA LEU A 19 12.78 -12.11 -5.73
C LEU A 19 12.95 -10.59 -5.88
N TYR A 20 14.03 -10.01 -5.36
CA TYR A 20 14.26 -8.55 -5.34
C TYR A 20 14.32 -7.90 -6.74
N LYS A 21 14.52 -8.68 -7.80
CA LYS A 21 14.45 -8.25 -9.22
C LYS A 21 13.03 -8.28 -9.81
N LEU A 22 12.03 -8.73 -9.04
CA LEU A 22 10.66 -8.85 -9.51
C LEU A 22 10.05 -7.47 -9.73
N GLN A 23 9.66 -7.18 -10.98
CA GLN A 23 9.04 -5.91 -11.36
C GLN A 23 7.51 -5.92 -11.34
N THR A 24 6.90 -7.09 -11.49
CA THR A 24 5.44 -7.24 -11.57
C THR A 24 5.01 -8.47 -10.82
N LEU A 25 4.04 -8.32 -9.91
CA LEU A 25 3.36 -9.38 -9.21
C LEU A 25 1.85 -9.22 -9.38
N LYS A 26 1.20 -10.20 -10.00
CA LYS A 26 -0.26 -10.22 -10.17
C LYS A 26 -0.90 -11.32 -9.34
N LEU A 27 -1.86 -10.93 -8.51
CA LEU A 27 -2.62 -11.77 -7.57
C LEU A 27 -4.14 -11.53 -7.73
N LYS A 28 -4.57 -10.92 -8.83
CA LYS A 28 -5.98 -10.62 -9.09
C LYS A 28 -6.79 -11.91 -9.10
N GLY A 29 -7.90 -11.94 -8.37
CA GLY A 29 -8.78 -13.12 -8.29
C GLY A 29 -8.20 -14.28 -7.49
N CYS A 30 -7.10 -14.09 -6.74
CA CYS A 30 -6.70 -15.04 -5.70
C CYS A 30 -7.63 -14.87 -4.49
N ASP A 31 -8.83 -15.42 -4.59
CA ASP A 31 -9.89 -15.10 -3.62
C ASP A 31 -9.64 -15.68 -2.23
N GLU A 32 -8.94 -16.82 -2.16
CA GLU A 32 -8.55 -17.50 -0.93
C GLU A 32 -7.31 -16.89 -0.25
N LEU A 33 -6.57 -16.00 -0.93
CA LEU A 33 -5.37 -15.38 -0.38
C LEU A 33 -5.78 -14.31 0.65
N SER A 34 -5.44 -14.57 1.92
CA SER A 34 -5.84 -13.73 3.05
C SER A 34 -4.71 -12.85 3.61
N ILE A 35 -3.45 -13.19 3.34
CA ILE A 35 -2.27 -12.46 3.84
C ILE A 35 -1.12 -12.49 2.82
N LEU A 36 -0.38 -11.38 2.73
CA LEU A 36 0.88 -11.32 1.98
C LEU A 36 2.06 -11.70 2.90
N PRO A 37 3.13 -12.30 2.34
CA PRO A 37 4.30 -12.67 3.12
C PRO A 37 4.94 -11.43 3.75
N ARG A 38 5.43 -11.54 5.00
CA ARG A 38 5.91 -10.37 5.77
C ARG A 38 7.03 -9.57 5.09
N GLY A 39 7.78 -10.23 4.22
CA GLY A 39 8.91 -9.63 3.49
C GLY A 39 8.54 -8.83 2.24
N MET A 40 7.28 -8.49 1.97
CA MET A 40 6.89 -7.80 0.72
C MET A 40 7.73 -6.55 0.41
N SER A 41 8.19 -5.83 1.44
CA SER A 41 9.04 -4.64 1.28
C SER A 41 10.48 -4.93 0.82
N ASN A 42 10.85 -6.21 0.63
CA ASN A 42 12.12 -6.63 0.02
C ASN A 42 12.07 -6.67 -1.51
N LEU A 43 10.89 -6.57 -2.12
CA LEU A 43 10.72 -6.52 -3.57
C LEU A 43 11.06 -5.12 -4.11
N ILE A 44 12.27 -4.64 -3.84
CA ILE A 44 12.67 -3.23 -4.04
C ILE A 44 12.56 -2.74 -5.48
N ASN A 45 12.57 -3.63 -6.48
CA ASN A 45 12.37 -3.29 -7.89
C ASN A 45 10.93 -3.51 -8.37
N LEU A 46 9.95 -3.64 -7.47
CA LEU A 46 8.56 -3.86 -7.83
C LEU A 46 7.94 -2.57 -8.38
N HIS A 47 7.49 -2.62 -9.64
CA HIS A 47 6.77 -1.53 -10.29
C HIS A 47 5.26 -1.70 -10.18
N TYR A 48 4.78 -2.94 -10.23
CA TYR A 48 3.34 -3.23 -10.28
C TYR A 48 2.95 -4.37 -9.35
N LEU A 49 1.98 -4.12 -8.47
CA LEU A 49 1.40 -5.09 -7.56
C LEU A 49 -0.13 -5.11 -7.74
N GLU A 50 -0.65 -6.13 -8.41
CA GLU A 50 -2.11 -6.32 -8.52
C GLU A 50 -2.59 -7.23 -7.39
N ALA A 51 -3.13 -6.66 -6.32
CA ALA A 51 -3.65 -7.41 -5.18
C ALA A 51 -4.89 -6.70 -4.60
N LYS A 52 -5.65 -7.40 -3.74
CA LYS A 52 -6.79 -6.79 -3.02
C LYS A 52 -6.29 -5.60 -2.20
N PRO A 53 -6.99 -4.44 -2.19
CA PRO A 53 -6.55 -3.26 -1.44
C PRO A 53 -6.23 -3.54 0.04
N LYS A 54 -7.03 -4.39 0.69
CA LYS A 54 -6.81 -4.84 2.08
C LYS A 54 -5.45 -5.55 2.27
N LEU A 55 -5.01 -6.35 1.29
CA LEU A 55 -3.72 -7.02 1.36
C LEU A 55 -2.56 -6.03 1.20
N VAL A 56 -2.71 -5.04 0.31
CA VAL A 56 -1.68 -4.02 0.08
C VAL A 56 -1.53 -3.12 1.31
N SER A 57 -2.62 -2.77 2.00
CA SER A 57 -2.58 -1.96 3.22
C SER A 57 -1.83 -2.61 4.38
N ASP A 58 -1.70 -3.94 4.37
CA ASP A 58 -0.99 -4.70 5.41
C ASP A 58 0.53 -4.76 5.15
N ILE A 59 1.03 -4.25 4.01
CA ILE A 59 2.46 -4.21 3.71
C ILE A 59 3.15 -3.20 4.64
N VAL A 60 4.00 -3.74 5.51
CA VAL A 60 4.84 -2.96 6.43
C VAL A 60 6.06 -2.41 5.70
N ARG A 61 6.39 -1.13 5.94
CA ARG A 61 7.48 -0.39 5.29
C ARG A 61 7.35 -0.37 3.77
N ILE A 62 6.13 -0.13 3.27
CA ILE A 62 5.86 -0.06 1.82
C ILE A 62 6.70 1.03 1.13
N GLY A 63 7.15 2.04 1.87
CA GLY A 63 8.10 3.07 1.42
C GLY A 63 9.44 2.57 0.89
N LYS A 64 9.79 1.28 1.08
CA LYS A 64 10.95 0.67 0.40
C LYS A 64 10.72 0.38 -1.07
N LEU A 65 9.46 0.29 -1.50
CA LEU A 65 9.06 -0.02 -2.88
C LEU A 65 9.07 1.25 -3.74
N ASN A 66 10.24 1.88 -3.88
CA ASN A 66 10.39 3.21 -4.49
C ASN A 66 9.89 3.29 -5.94
N TYR A 67 9.94 2.17 -6.67
CA TYR A 67 9.51 2.09 -8.08
C TYR A 67 8.04 1.71 -8.25
N LEU A 68 7.31 1.46 -7.15
CA LEU A 68 5.90 1.05 -7.21
C LEU A 68 5.07 2.17 -7.85
N GLN A 69 4.21 1.80 -8.80
CA GLN A 69 3.48 2.75 -9.62
C GLN A 69 2.00 2.79 -9.29
N ASN A 70 1.42 1.69 -8.81
CA ASN A 70 -0.03 1.50 -8.72
C ASN A 70 -0.57 1.42 -7.29
N LEU A 71 0.03 2.15 -6.34
CA LEU A 71 -0.48 2.20 -4.97
C LEU A 71 -1.64 3.19 -4.85
N GLU A 72 -2.86 2.67 -4.74
CA GLU A 72 -4.07 3.51 -4.67
C GLU A 72 -4.41 4.02 -3.25
N VAL A 73 -4.04 3.28 -2.21
CA VAL A 73 -4.38 3.59 -0.82
C VAL A 73 -3.13 3.45 0.05
N PHE A 74 -2.82 4.51 0.80
CA PHE A 74 -1.76 4.53 1.82
C PHE A 74 -2.37 4.95 3.16
N SER A 75 -2.34 4.07 4.15
CA SER A 75 -2.83 4.36 5.50
C SER A 75 -1.67 4.68 6.42
N VAL A 76 -1.65 5.88 6.99
CA VAL A 76 -0.73 6.21 8.09
C VAL A 76 -1.16 5.42 9.33
N SER A 77 -0.20 4.86 10.06
CA SER A 77 -0.46 4.00 11.22
C SER A 77 0.35 4.43 12.44
N GLU A 78 -0.28 4.42 13.63
CA GLU A 78 0.39 4.66 14.91
C GLU A 78 1.37 3.54 15.29
N GLU A 79 1.08 2.29 14.89
CA GLU A 79 1.90 1.11 15.17
C GLU A 79 3.23 1.05 14.38
N ASN A 80 3.66 2.16 13.78
CA ASN A 80 4.86 2.26 12.94
C ASN A 80 4.90 1.30 11.74
N LYS A 81 3.75 0.79 11.26
CA LYS A 81 3.70 -0.03 10.04
C LYS A 81 4.12 0.79 8.83
N ASN A 82 3.51 1.96 8.67
CA ASN A 82 3.85 2.95 7.66
C ASN A 82 3.65 4.37 8.25
N LYS A 83 4.71 5.18 8.22
CA LYS A 83 4.68 6.61 8.56
C LYS A 83 4.46 7.43 7.30
N LEU A 84 3.92 8.64 7.40
CA LEU A 84 3.70 9.47 6.21
C LEU A 84 5.04 9.76 5.47
N GLY A 85 6.13 9.92 6.22
CA GLY A 85 7.49 10.06 5.69
C GLY A 85 7.98 8.89 4.83
N ASP A 86 7.40 7.68 4.95
CA ASP A 86 7.77 6.54 4.10
C ASP A 86 7.47 6.79 2.61
N LEU A 87 6.60 7.75 2.29
CA LEU A 87 6.33 8.18 0.91
C LEU A 87 7.45 9.01 0.27
N LYS A 88 8.50 9.38 1.01
CA LYS A 88 9.59 10.29 0.59
C LYS A 88 10.19 9.97 -0.78
N ASN A 89 10.37 8.68 -1.08
CA ASN A 89 11.07 8.20 -2.28
C ASN A 89 10.16 7.49 -3.29
N MET A 90 8.86 7.35 -3.00
CA MET A 90 7.88 6.72 -3.88
C MET A 90 7.41 7.70 -4.98
N ASN A 91 8.34 8.20 -5.79
CA ASN A 91 8.07 9.22 -6.80
C ASN A 91 7.47 8.64 -8.09
N GLU A 92 7.60 7.33 -8.29
CA GLU A 92 7.06 6.62 -9.45
C GLU A 92 5.55 6.33 -9.37
N LEU A 93 4.89 6.75 -8.28
CA LEU A 93 3.46 6.58 -8.10
C LEU A 93 2.66 7.32 -9.17
N ARG A 94 1.71 6.62 -9.79
CA ARG A 94 0.91 7.09 -10.93
C ARG A 94 -0.58 7.08 -10.63
N GLY A 95 -1.34 7.84 -11.40
CA GLY A 95 -2.79 7.85 -11.34
C GLY A 95 -3.30 8.43 -10.02
N LYS A 96 -4.00 7.63 -9.21
CA LYS A 96 -4.66 8.11 -7.99
C LYS A 96 -4.01 7.54 -6.74
N LEU A 97 -3.73 8.41 -5.77
CA LEU A 97 -3.33 8.04 -4.42
C LEU A 97 -4.32 8.62 -3.40
N CYS A 98 -4.83 7.78 -2.50
CA CYS A 98 -5.62 8.16 -1.33
C CYS A 98 -4.81 7.92 -0.06
N ILE A 99 -4.43 8.99 0.64
CA ILE A 99 -3.75 8.94 1.92
C ILE A 99 -4.79 9.03 3.04
N LYS A 100 -4.85 8.02 3.91
CA LYS A 100 -5.78 7.91 5.03
C LYS A 100 -5.09 8.11 6.38
N ASN A 101 -5.90 8.39 7.40
CA ASN A 101 -5.49 8.54 8.80
C ASN A 101 -4.49 9.68 9.03
N LEU A 102 -4.63 10.79 8.32
CA LEU A 102 -3.72 11.93 8.50
C LEU A 102 -3.80 12.57 9.89
N HIS A 103 -4.86 12.32 10.66
CA HIS A 103 -4.94 12.72 12.08
C HIS A 103 -3.81 12.15 12.95
N VAL A 104 -3.18 11.05 12.52
CA VAL A 104 -2.07 10.38 13.23
C VAL A 104 -0.73 11.10 13.03
N VAL A 105 -0.60 11.93 11.99
CA VAL A 105 0.67 12.60 11.67
C VAL A 105 0.96 13.65 12.73
N GLY A 106 1.96 13.37 13.57
CA GLY A 106 2.21 14.13 14.80
C GLY A 106 3.03 15.41 14.60
N THR A 107 3.78 15.52 13.50
CA THR A 107 4.71 16.64 13.30
C THR A 107 4.67 17.20 11.88
N ARG A 108 5.03 18.48 11.77
CA ARG A 108 5.20 19.16 10.47
C ARG A 108 6.34 18.52 9.67
N GLU A 109 7.39 18.11 10.35
CA GLU A 109 8.59 17.50 9.78
C GLU A 109 8.25 16.19 9.06
N GLU A 110 7.42 15.34 9.66
CA GLU A 110 6.93 14.11 9.04
C GLU A 110 6.14 14.40 7.76
N ALA A 111 5.26 15.40 7.79
CA ALA A 111 4.48 15.80 6.62
C ALA A 111 5.36 16.35 5.48
N ILE A 112 6.39 17.13 5.79
CA ILE A 112 7.35 17.64 4.82
C ILE A 112 8.18 16.49 4.23
N GLU A 113 8.58 15.51 5.04
CA GLU A 113 9.40 14.38 4.61
C GLU A 113 8.71 13.52 3.55
N ALA A 114 7.38 13.44 3.57
CA ALA A 114 6.59 12.71 2.59
C ALA A 114 6.75 13.21 1.14
N ARG A 115 7.26 14.43 0.95
CA ARG A 115 7.57 15.04 -0.35
C ARG A 115 6.44 14.85 -1.37
N LEU A 116 5.18 15.09 -0.97
CA LEU A 116 4.01 14.81 -1.83
C LEU A 116 4.08 15.54 -3.18
N ARG A 117 4.65 16.75 -3.20
CA ARG A 117 4.88 17.53 -4.43
C ARG A 117 5.78 16.86 -5.46
N ASN A 118 6.63 15.90 -5.06
CA ASN A 118 7.56 15.22 -5.97
C ASN A 118 6.90 14.08 -6.76
N LYS A 119 5.66 13.71 -6.44
CA LYS A 119 4.91 12.62 -7.09
C LYS A 119 4.28 13.14 -8.38
N CYS A 120 5.14 13.50 -9.34
CA CYS A 120 4.76 14.21 -10.56
C CYS A 120 3.89 13.40 -11.53
N HIS A 121 3.78 12.09 -11.33
CA HIS A 121 2.93 11.22 -12.15
C HIS A 121 1.54 10.97 -11.54
N LEU A 122 1.23 11.53 -10.37
CA LEU A 122 -0.11 11.46 -9.80
C LEU A 122 -1.04 12.44 -10.50
N GLU A 123 -2.19 11.91 -10.90
CA GLU A 123 -3.33 12.67 -11.44
C GLU A 123 -4.27 13.12 -10.34
N ILE A 124 -4.44 12.30 -9.29
CA ILE A 124 -5.38 12.55 -8.20
C ILE A 124 -4.72 12.24 -6.86
N LEU A 125 -4.69 13.23 -5.98
CA LEU A 125 -4.31 13.06 -4.58
C LEU A 125 -5.52 13.31 -3.68
N LYS A 126 -5.96 12.29 -2.94
CA LYS A 126 -7.00 12.40 -1.91
C LYS A 126 -6.37 12.31 -0.54
N LEU A 127 -6.71 13.25 0.33
CA LEU A 127 -6.21 13.32 1.70
C LEU A 127 -7.41 13.15 2.65
N LYS A 128 -7.35 12.15 3.53
CA LYS A 128 -8.38 11.86 4.53
C LYS A 128 -7.79 11.97 5.93
N TRP A 129 -8.37 12.86 6.74
CA TRP A 129 -7.92 13.09 8.11
C TRP A 129 -8.47 12.08 9.10
N ALA A 130 -9.79 11.95 9.22
CA ALA A 130 -10.40 11.01 10.16
C ALA A 130 -10.12 9.55 9.78
N ALA A 131 -10.15 8.66 10.77
CA ALA A 131 -10.32 7.24 10.51
C ALA A 131 -11.59 7.06 9.67
N ASP A 132 -11.55 6.21 8.63
CA ASP A 132 -12.80 5.74 8.03
C ASP A 132 -13.54 5.02 9.17
N ARG A 133 -14.56 5.67 9.75
CA ARG A 133 -15.56 4.96 10.52
C ARG A 133 -16.17 4.01 9.51
N ASP A 134 -15.93 2.70 9.65
CA ASP A 134 -16.70 1.71 8.93
C ASP A 134 -18.16 1.91 9.33
N VAL A 135 -18.90 2.67 8.51
CA VAL A 135 -20.35 2.82 8.65
C VAL A 135 -20.98 1.57 8.06
N ASP A 136 -20.68 0.43 8.68
CA ASP A 136 -21.38 -0.85 8.52
C ASP A 136 -22.00 -1.27 9.88
N GLN A 137 -22.33 -0.29 10.74
CA GLN A 137 -23.33 -0.51 11.77
C GLN A 137 -24.67 -0.07 11.19
N VAL A 138 -25.46 -1.08 10.86
CA VAL A 138 -26.87 -0.99 10.53
C VAL A 138 -27.57 -0.25 11.67
N ASP A 139 -27.95 1.00 11.45
CA ASP A 139 -29.03 1.63 12.20
C ASP A 139 -30.32 0.91 11.79
N ASN A 140 -30.62 -0.18 12.51
CA ASN A 140 -31.96 -0.76 12.61
C ASN A 140 -32.30 -0.89 14.08
N GLN A 141 -32.74 0.20 14.69
CA GLN A 141 -33.71 0.19 15.80
C GLN A 141 -34.64 1.39 15.62
N LEU A 142 -35.78 1.13 14.95
CA LEU A 142 -37.07 1.68 15.34
C LEU A 142 -37.70 0.69 16.33
#